data_AF-A0A9P2ZXD0-F1
#
_entry.id   AF-A0A9P2ZXD0-F1
#
_cell.length_a   1.000
_cell.length_b   1.000
_cell.length_c   1.000
_cell.angle_alpha   90.00
_cell.angle_beta   90.00
_cell.angle_gamma   90.00
#
_symmetry.space_group_name_H-M   'P 1'
#
loop_
_entity.id
_entity.type
_entity.pdbx_description
1 polymer ?
#
loop_
_entity_poly.entity_id
_entity_poly.type
_entity_poly.pdbx_seq_one_letter_code
_entity_poly.pdbx_strand_id
1 'polypeptide(L)'
;MGKGKGKMRAVDERALQPRQTDNSLDTSFEDTPRASSASRGKLLRGGMWNRPTPLEPWTIGSILDVPQLAELARLVVDNVARKEERRRRRRIAEGTARKRDLEVEEERVGRGRGRDEWKLTESERRRKMEALTAWVIRGMAEEGGLVQVRLPCWSRDDDGDDLRGTIRDECATPTPAPAPMSMSISIPGTPTPSTRRGKRPRDAPAASFETHGYFPLPPSLLLPLVLPMLRSEREARKLVFFPKGDPRWKSGMTVEEITSRLRSWGDEGRWERVSRWKIEETVEWGESAGWVVRSGAGSELVAML
;
A
#
# COMPACT_ATOMS: atom_id res chain seq x y z
N MET A 1 81.96 -32.28 0.91
CA MET A 1 82.76 -31.58 -0.12
C MET A 1 81.95 -31.51 -1.40
N GLY A 2 82.01 -30.39 -2.13
CA GLY A 2 81.38 -30.25 -3.45
C GLY A 2 80.40 -29.08 -3.56
N LYS A 3 80.93 -27.86 -3.67
CA LYS A 3 80.17 -26.63 -4.00
C LYS A 3 79.82 -26.63 -5.49
N GLY A 4 78.55 -26.46 -5.83
CA GLY A 4 78.08 -26.14 -7.18
C GLY A 4 77.33 -24.82 -7.19
N LYS A 5 77.97 -23.76 -7.68
CA LYS A 5 77.40 -22.41 -7.84
C LYS A 5 76.56 -22.37 -9.13
N GLY A 6 75.25 -22.14 -9.00
CA GLY A 6 74.38 -21.73 -10.10
C GLY A 6 74.27 -20.20 -10.17
N LYS A 7 74.53 -19.63 -11.33
CA LYS A 7 74.72 -18.19 -11.59
C LYS A 7 73.60 -17.71 -12.54
N MET A 8 72.92 -16.63 -12.16
CA MET A 8 72.09 -15.70 -12.97
C MET A 8 70.82 -16.28 -13.64
N ARG A 9 69.74 -15.54 -13.93
CA ARG A 9 69.55 -14.09 -14.17
C ARG A 9 68.18 -13.62 -13.66
N ALA A 10 68.14 -12.37 -13.22
CA ALA A 10 66.94 -11.56 -13.08
C ALA A 10 66.26 -11.40 -14.45
N VAL A 11 64.94 -11.47 -14.47
CA VAL A 11 64.11 -11.11 -15.63
C VAL A 11 63.43 -9.79 -15.30
N ASP A 12 63.74 -8.80 -16.12
CA ASP A 12 63.32 -7.41 -16.03
C ASP A 12 61.81 -7.24 -16.12
N GLU A 13 61.31 -6.35 -15.25
CA GLU A 13 60.07 -5.61 -15.41
C GLU A 13 60.12 -4.78 -16.70
N ARG A 14 59.16 -4.98 -17.61
CA ARG A 14 58.76 -3.94 -18.55
C ARG A 14 57.26 -3.82 -18.65
N ALA A 15 56.84 -2.60 -18.34
CA ALA A 15 55.50 -2.06 -18.36
C ALA A 15 54.76 -2.32 -19.68
N LEU A 16 53.52 -2.76 -19.55
CA LEU A 16 52.51 -2.67 -20.60
C LEU A 16 51.51 -1.59 -20.17
N GLN A 17 51.69 -0.38 -20.68
CA GLN A 17 50.66 0.65 -20.66
C GLN A 17 49.62 0.37 -21.76
N PRO A 18 48.33 0.65 -21.51
CA PRO A 18 47.27 0.47 -22.49
C PRO A 18 47.32 1.54 -23.59
N ARG A 19 47.16 1.09 -24.83
CA ARG A 19 47.05 1.89 -26.05
C ARG A 19 45.83 2.81 -25.97
N GLN A 20 46.08 4.12 -26.05
CA GLN A 20 45.08 5.11 -26.43
C GLN A 20 44.67 4.86 -27.89
N THR A 21 43.37 4.84 -28.13
CA THR A 21 42.79 4.89 -29.48
C THR A 21 42.06 6.22 -29.58
N ASP A 22 42.62 7.09 -30.42
CA ASP A 22 42.03 8.34 -30.83
C ASP A 22 40.89 8.04 -31.80
N ASN A 23 39.65 8.31 -31.40
CA ASN A 23 38.51 8.41 -32.29
C ASN A 23 37.89 9.79 -32.09
N SER A 24 38.47 10.79 -32.76
CA SER A 24 37.85 12.09 -33.00
C SER A 24 36.73 11.91 -34.02
N LEU A 25 35.49 11.77 -33.56
CA LEU A 25 34.31 11.93 -34.40
C LEU A 25 33.86 13.40 -34.33
N ASP A 26 34.09 14.04 -35.46
CA ASP A 26 33.50 15.29 -35.91
C ASP A 26 31.97 15.20 -35.88
N THR A 27 31.34 16.00 -35.03
CA THR A 27 29.89 16.26 -35.07
C THR A 27 29.67 17.76 -35.17
N SER A 28 30.10 18.32 -36.30
CA SER A 28 29.58 19.57 -36.82
C SER A 28 28.32 19.27 -37.66
N PHE A 29 27.14 19.31 -37.02
CA PHE A 29 25.88 19.46 -37.73
C PHE A 29 24.99 20.43 -36.96
N GLU A 30 24.66 21.52 -37.65
CA GLU A 30 23.95 22.69 -37.16
C GLU A 30 22.46 22.42 -36.87
N ASP A 31 21.86 23.42 -36.24
CA ASP A 31 20.42 23.70 -36.16
C ASP A 31 19.58 22.91 -35.15
N THR A 32 19.79 23.25 -33.86
CA THR A 32 18.73 23.12 -32.85
C THR A 32 17.94 24.43 -32.83
N PRO A 33 16.63 24.46 -33.16
CA PRO A 33 15.86 25.68 -33.08
C PRO A 33 15.71 26.11 -31.62
N ARG A 34 16.30 27.26 -31.33
CA ARG A 34 16.11 28.10 -30.15
C ARG A 34 14.61 28.28 -29.92
N ALA A 35 14.06 27.60 -28.91
CA ALA A 35 12.69 27.81 -28.45
C ALA A 35 12.57 29.24 -27.92
N SER A 36 12.14 30.14 -28.80
CA SER A 36 11.75 31.49 -28.43
C SER A 36 10.55 31.42 -27.51
N SER A 37 10.76 31.94 -26.31
CA SER A 37 9.77 32.66 -25.52
C SER A 37 8.85 33.50 -26.41
N ALA A 38 7.59 33.11 -26.55
CA ALA A 38 6.41 33.98 -26.71
C ALA A 38 5.19 33.18 -27.20
N SER A 39 4.64 32.30 -26.37
CA SER A 39 3.21 31.96 -26.46
C SER A 39 2.49 32.65 -25.31
N ARG A 40 1.98 33.83 -25.66
CA ARG A 40 0.95 34.61 -24.98
C ARG A 40 0.07 33.74 -24.09
N GLY A 41 -0.02 34.13 -22.82
CA GLY A 41 -0.92 33.57 -21.83
C GLY A 41 -2.32 33.39 -22.38
N LYS A 42 -2.70 32.13 -22.60
CA LYS A 42 -4.08 31.73 -22.50
C LYS A 42 -4.36 31.61 -21.01
N LEU A 43 -4.75 32.75 -20.42
CA LEU A 43 -5.43 32.77 -19.13
C LEU A 43 -6.54 31.72 -19.20
N LEU A 44 -6.33 30.57 -18.56
CA LEU A 44 -7.39 29.63 -18.22
C LEU A 44 -8.23 30.30 -17.13
N ARG A 45 -8.97 31.30 -17.58
CA ARG A 45 -9.95 32.06 -16.84
C ARG A 45 -11.13 31.12 -16.61
N GLY A 46 -11.28 30.69 -15.35
CA GLY A 46 -12.52 30.20 -14.75
C GLY A 46 -13.29 29.11 -15.51
N GLY A 47 -13.12 27.84 -15.10
CA GLY A 47 -14.05 26.80 -15.57
C GLY A 47 -13.70 25.35 -15.24
N MET A 48 -12.93 25.08 -14.18
CA MET A 48 -12.39 23.71 -13.94
C MET A 48 -12.92 23.01 -12.69
N TRP A 49 -14.02 23.48 -12.12
CA TRP A 49 -14.86 22.68 -11.19
C TRP A 49 -16.07 22.09 -11.94
N ASN A 50 -15.89 21.71 -13.22
CA ASN A 50 -16.89 20.89 -13.90
C ASN A 50 -16.99 19.58 -13.11
N ARG A 51 -18.22 19.28 -12.68
CA ARG A 51 -18.65 18.20 -11.76
C ARG A 51 -17.57 17.13 -11.51
N PRO A 52 -17.14 16.91 -10.25
CA PRO A 52 -16.17 15.86 -9.97
C PRO A 52 -16.73 14.54 -10.49
N THR A 53 -16.05 13.94 -11.47
CA THR A 53 -16.32 12.55 -11.83
C THR A 53 -16.23 11.76 -10.54
N PRO A 54 -17.27 11.01 -10.13
CA PRO A 54 -17.24 10.27 -8.89
C PRO A 54 -16.01 9.36 -8.94
N LEU A 55 -15.11 9.51 -7.97
CA LEU A 55 -13.93 8.67 -7.88
C LEU A 55 -14.42 7.26 -7.59
N GLU A 56 -14.21 6.34 -8.53
CA GLU A 56 -14.55 4.94 -8.33
C GLU A 56 -13.48 4.27 -7.47
N PRO A 57 -13.85 3.70 -6.32
CA PRO A 57 -12.92 2.96 -5.49
C PRO A 57 -12.51 1.68 -6.20
N TRP A 58 -11.23 1.34 -6.10
CA TRP A 58 -10.74 0.06 -6.58
C TRP A 58 -11.26 -1.06 -5.69
N THR A 59 -11.82 -2.08 -6.31
CA THR A 59 -12.12 -3.37 -5.69
C THR A 59 -11.15 -4.43 -6.19
N ILE A 60 -11.00 -5.53 -5.45
CA ILE A 60 -10.18 -6.66 -5.89
C ILE A 60 -10.64 -7.16 -7.26
N GLY A 61 -11.95 -7.19 -7.50
CA GLY A 61 -12.54 -7.51 -8.80
C GLY A 61 -12.05 -6.57 -9.90
N SER A 62 -12.23 -5.25 -9.71
CA SER A 62 -11.81 -4.26 -10.71
C SER A 62 -10.32 -4.28 -11.06
N ILE A 63 -9.46 -4.63 -10.09
CA ILE A 63 -8.02 -4.78 -10.34
C ILE A 63 -7.73 -6.01 -11.21
N LEU A 64 -8.45 -7.11 -10.98
CA LEU A 64 -8.34 -8.33 -11.76
C LEU A 64 -9.07 -8.27 -13.11
N ASP A 65 -9.95 -7.29 -13.31
CA ASP A 65 -10.57 -7.04 -14.61
C ASP A 65 -9.59 -6.38 -15.61
N VAL A 66 -8.49 -5.78 -15.12
CA VAL A 66 -7.40 -5.26 -15.96
C VAL A 66 -6.59 -6.43 -16.52
N PRO A 67 -6.60 -6.67 -17.85
CA PRO A 67 -6.02 -7.88 -18.44
C PRO A 67 -4.54 -8.09 -18.13
N GLN A 68 -3.76 -7.01 -18.09
CA GLN A 68 -2.32 -7.05 -17.83
C GLN A 68 -2.03 -7.47 -16.38
N LEU A 69 -2.80 -6.95 -15.42
CA LEU A 69 -2.64 -7.30 -14.01
C LEU A 69 -3.15 -8.72 -13.73
N ALA A 70 -4.24 -9.12 -14.38
CA ALA A 70 -4.75 -10.48 -14.32
C ALA A 70 -3.72 -11.51 -14.81
N GLU A 71 -3.10 -11.26 -15.97
CA GLU A 71 -2.10 -12.18 -16.52
C GLU A 71 -0.84 -12.23 -15.64
N LEU A 72 -0.38 -11.09 -15.12
CA LEU A 72 0.74 -11.05 -14.19
C LEU A 72 0.43 -11.85 -12.90
N ALA A 73 -0.74 -11.62 -12.31
CA ALA A 73 -1.19 -12.33 -11.11
C ALA A 73 -1.30 -13.85 -11.38
N ARG A 74 -1.82 -14.25 -12.55
CA ARG A 74 -1.86 -15.65 -12.97
C ARG A 74 -0.46 -16.26 -13.03
N LEU A 75 0.50 -15.59 -13.69
CA LEU A 75 1.88 -16.07 -13.81
C LEU A 75 2.56 -16.23 -12.44
N VAL A 76 2.33 -15.27 -11.53
CA VAL A 76 2.86 -15.32 -10.16
C VAL A 76 2.25 -16.51 -9.40
N VAL A 77 0.93 -16.65 -9.43
CA VAL A 77 0.22 -17.74 -8.75
C VAL A 77 0.65 -19.11 -9.27
N ASP A 78 0.77 -19.28 -10.60
CA ASP A 78 1.20 -20.54 -11.21
C ASP A 78 2.67 -20.86 -10.88
N ASN A 79 3.54 -19.86 -10.83
CA ASN A 79 4.94 -20.04 -10.45
C ASN A 79 5.07 -20.42 -8.96
N VAL A 80 4.35 -19.75 -8.07
CA VAL A 80 4.30 -20.08 -6.64
C VAL A 80 3.75 -21.49 -6.44
N ALA A 81 2.66 -21.85 -7.12
CA ALA A 81 2.09 -23.20 -7.06
C ALA A 81 3.09 -24.26 -7.53
N ARG A 82 3.80 -24.02 -8.64
CA ARG A 82 4.85 -24.91 -9.15
C ARG A 82 6.02 -25.05 -8.18
N LYS A 83 6.47 -23.95 -7.57
CA LYS A 83 7.56 -23.97 -6.57
C LYS A 83 7.14 -24.73 -5.32
N GLU A 84 5.94 -24.49 -4.80
CA GLU A 84 5.44 -25.19 -3.63
C GLU A 84 5.23 -26.69 -3.90
N GLU A 85 4.75 -27.04 -5.10
CA GLU A 85 4.65 -28.42 -5.54
C GLU A 85 6.03 -29.12 -5.55
N ARG A 86 7.05 -28.48 -6.13
CA ARG A 86 8.42 -29.03 -6.13
C ARG A 86 8.96 -29.24 -4.72
N ARG A 87 8.71 -28.28 -3.82
CA ARG A 87 9.11 -28.40 -2.40
C ARG A 87 8.36 -29.53 -1.71
N ARG A 88 7.06 -29.65 -1.94
CA ARG A 88 6.21 -30.72 -1.39
C ARG A 88 6.67 -32.10 -1.84
N ARG A 89 6.91 -32.30 -3.14
CA ARG A 89 7.45 -33.57 -3.67
C ARG A 89 8.81 -33.90 -3.08
N ARG A 90 9.69 -32.90 -2.89
CA ARG A 90 10.97 -33.09 -2.21
C ARG A 90 10.77 -33.54 -0.75
N ARG A 91 9.87 -32.89 0.01
CA ARG A 91 9.54 -33.31 1.39
C ARG A 91 9.00 -34.73 1.46
N ILE A 92 8.16 -35.14 0.51
CA ILE A 92 7.63 -36.51 0.43
C ILE A 92 8.74 -37.51 0.11
N ALA A 93 9.60 -37.22 -0.87
CA ALA A 93 10.72 -38.09 -1.24
C ALA A 93 11.76 -38.25 -0.10
N GLU A 94 11.99 -37.18 0.66
CA GLU A 94 12.91 -37.16 1.81
C GLU A 94 12.27 -37.72 3.10
N GLY A 95 11.00 -38.11 3.08
CA GLY A 95 10.29 -38.60 4.27
C GLY A 95 9.98 -37.52 5.32
N THR A 96 10.17 -36.24 5.00
CA THR A 96 9.92 -35.07 5.88
C THR A 96 8.58 -34.39 5.59
N ALA A 97 7.65 -35.11 4.97
CA ALA A 97 6.34 -34.59 4.59
C ALA A 97 5.53 -34.12 5.81
N ARG A 98 4.86 -32.97 5.69
CA ARG A 98 3.90 -32.52 6.69
C ARG A 98 2.58 -33.30 6.52
N LYS A 99 1.79 -33.43 7.59
CA LYS A 99 0.44 -34.02 7.52
C LYS A 99 -0.41 -33.41 6.40
N ARG A 100 -0.37 -32.08 6.25
CA ARG A 100 -1.05 -31.35 5.18
C ARG A 100 -0.53 -31.69 3.77
N ASP A 101 0.75 -32.02 3.63
CA ASP A 101 1.30 -32.42 2.32
C ASP A 101 0.73 -33.77 1.87
N LEU A 102 0.58 -34.70 2.81
CA LEU A 102 -0.01 -36.03 2.58
C LEU A 102 -1.51 -35.94 2.29
N GLU A 103 -2.26 -35.14 3.05
CA GLU A 103 -3.69 -34.89 2.81
C GLU A 103 -3.95 -34.36 1.40
N VAL A 104 -3.12 -33.43 0.91
CA VAL A 104 -3.27 -32.88 -0.45
C VAL A 104 -2.93 -33.93 -1.53
N GLU A 105 -2.01 -34.85 -1.26
CA GLU A 105 -1.71 -35.94 -2.18
C GLU A 105 -2.85 -36.98 -2.20
N GLU A 106 -3.39 -37.36 -1.04
CA GLU A 106 -4.55 -38.23 -0.90
C GLU A 106 -5.79 -37.63 -1.57
N GLU A 107 -6.07 -36.34 -1.39
CA GLU A 107 -7.18 -35.65 -2.05
C GLU A 107 -7.05 -35.67 -3.58
N ARG A 108 -5.83 -35.52 -4.11
CA ARG A 108 -5.58 -35.59 -5.56
C ARG A 108 -5.76 -36.98 -6.11
N VAL A 109 -5.21 -37.99 -5.43
CA VAL A 109 -5.40 -39.40 -5.78
C VAL A 109 -6.89 -39.75 -5.73
N GLY A 110 -7.60 -39.32 -4.69
CA GLY A 110 -9.05 -39.53 -4.55
C GLY A 110 -9.90 -38.84 -5.62
N ARG A 111 -9.40 -37.75 -6.22
CA ARG A 111 -10.02 -37.08 -7.37
C ARG A 111 -9.57 -37.62 -8.73
N GLY A 112 -8.76 -38.68 -8.75
CA GLY A 112 -8.21 -39.25 -9.98
C GLY A 112 -7.23 -38.34 -10.72
N ARG A 113 -6.72 -37.29 -10.04
CA ARG A 113 -5.74 -36.39 -10.63
C ARG A 113 -4.39 -37.07 -10.66
N GLY A 114 -3.78 -37.12 -11.85
CA GLY A 114 -2.50 -37.78 -12.04
C GLY A 114 -1.40 -37.14 -11.19
N ARG A 115 -0.33 -37.90 -10.92
CA ARG A 115 0.83 -37.44 -10.13
C ARG A 115 1.41 -36.12 -10.65
N ASP A 116 1.25 -35.83 -11.94
CA ASP A 116 1.73 -34.61 -12.63
C ASP A 116 0.73 -33.47 -12.79
N GLU A 117 -0.48 -33.61 -12.24
CA GLU A 117 -1.51 -32.59 -12.30
C GLU A 117 -1.37 -31.57 -11.15
N TRP A 118 -0.26 -30.82 -11.18
CA TRP A 118 0.00 -29.71 -10.27
C TRP A 118 -0.78 -28.43 -10.64
N LYS A 119 -1.42 -28.42 -11.81
CA LYS A 119 -2.15 -27.27 -12.33
C LYS A 119 -3.36 -26.99 -11.43
N LEU A 120 -3.46 -25.75 -10.98
CA LEU A 120 -4.62 -25.27 -10.23
C LEU A 120 -5.84 -25.27 -11.15
N THR A 121 -7.02 -25.56 -10.59
CA THR A 121 -8.28 -25.28 -11.31
C THR A 121 -8.43 -23.78 -11.51
N GLU A 122 -9.25 -23.37 -12.48
CA GLU A 122 -9.48 -21.94 -12.72
C GLU A 122 -10.08 -21.24 -11.49
N SER A 123 -10.97 -21.92 -10.76
CA SER A 123 -11.56 -21.40 -9.53
C SER A 123 -10.55 -21.30 -8.38
N GLU A 124 -9.65 -22.28 -8.22
CA GLU A 124 -8.57 -22.21 -7.23
C GLU A 124 -7.56 -21.12 -7.58
N ARG A 125 -7.25 -20.97 -8.86
CA ARG A 125 -6.35 -19.92 -9.36
C ARG A 125 -6.95 -18.55 -9.10
N ARG A 126 -8.21 -18.32 -9.47
CA ARG A 126 -8.90 -17.05 -9.23
C ARG A 126 -8.92 -16.69 -7.75
N ARG A 127 -9.25 -17.63 -6.85
CA ARG A 127 -9.19 -17.39 -5.39
C ARG A 127 -7.79 -17.03 -4.90
N LYS A 128 -6.74 -17.64 -5.46
CA LYS A 128 -5.36 -17.31 -5.14
C LYS A 128 -4.93 -15.96 -5.70
N MET A 129 -5.44 -15.58 -6.87
CA MET A 129 -5.23 -14.23 -7.44
C MET A 129 -5.90 -13.18 -6.56
N GLU A 130 -7.16 -13.40 -6.15
CA GLU A 130 -7.86 -12.51 -5.22
C GLU A 130 -7.11 -12.38 -3.88
N ALA A 131 -6.62 -13.50 -3.32
CA ALA A 131 -5.81 -13.48 -2.11
C ALA A 131 -4.47 -12.75 -2.29
N LEU A 132 -3.81 -12.91 -3.44
CA LEU A 132 -2.59 -12.18 -3.79
C LEU A 132 -2.86 -10.69 -3.89
N THR A 133 -3.91 -10.29 -4.60
CA THR A 133 -4.32 -8.89 -4.74
C THR A 133 -4.68 -8.28 -3.38
N ALA A 134 -5.44 -9.00 -2.55
CA ALA A 134 -5.74 -8.56 -1.19
C ALA A 134 -4.47 -8.38 -0.34
N TRP A 135 -3.49 -9.28 -0.47
CA TRP A 135 -2.20 -9.16 0.21
C TRP A 135 -1.40 -7.95 -0.27
N VAL A 136 -1.36 -7.68 -1.58
CA VAL A 136 -0.70 -6.49 -2.15
C VAL A 136 -1.37 -5.20 -1.67
N ILE A 137 -2.71 -5.15 -1.72
CA ILE A 137 -3.48 -4.00 -1.22
C ILE A 137 -3.20 -3.75 0.25
N ARG A 138 -3.15 -4.81 1.07
CA ARG A 138 -2.78 -4.68 2.49
C ARG A 138 -1.38 -4.08 2.63
N GLY A 139 -0.40 -4.57 1.87
CA GLY A 139 0.96 -4.00 1.88
C GLY A 139 0.98 -2.51 1.53
N MET A 140 0.31 -2.13 0.44
CA MET A 140 0.20 -0.72 0.03
C MET A 140 -0.54 0.16 1.04
N ALA A 141 -1.55 -0.40 1.73
CA ALA A 141 -2.28 0.30 2.79
C ALA A 141 -1.44 0.44 4.07
N GLU A 142 -0.62 -0.55 4.41
CA GLU A 142 0.35 -0.48 5.51
C GLU A 142 1.45 0.56 5.21
N GLU A 143 1.84 0.71 3.95
CA GLU A 143 2.73 1.76 3.48
C GLU A 143 2.07 3.13 3.36
N GLY A 144 0.76 3.26 3.67
CA GLY A 144 0.04 4.53 3.64
C GLY A 144 -0.27 5.06 2.24
N GLY A 145 -0.12 4.24 1.19
CA GLY A 145 -0.41 4.62 -0.19
C GLY A 145 -1.88 4.46 -0.58
N LEU A 146 -2.68 3.77 0.23
CA LEU A 146 -4.10 3.51 0.00
C LEU A 146 -4.95 3.88 1.22
N VAL A 147 -6.14 4.42 0.99
CA VAL A 147 -7.20 4.55 1.99
C VAL A 147 -8.28 3.51 1.72
N GLN A 148 -8.64 2.77 2.76
CA GLN A 148 -9.76 1.84 2.72
C GLN A 148 -11.05 2.60 3.05
N VAL A 149 -12.07 2.44 2.20
CA VAL A 149 -13.39 3.04 2.37
C VAL A 149 -14.44 1.94 2.36
N ARG A 150 -15.43 2.03 3.24
CA ARG A 150 -16.58 1.13 3.22
C ARG A 150 -17.50 1.55 2.08
N LEU A 151 -17.77 0.63 1.15
CA LEU A 151 -18.76 0.87 0.11
C LEU A 151 -20.14 0.63 0.70
N PRO A 152 -21.12 1.51 0.44
CA PRO A 152 -22.49 1.22 0.79
C PRO A 152 -22.88 -0.07 0.06
N CYS A 153 -23.24 -1.10 0.83
CA CYS A 153 -23.90 -2.26 0.26
C CYS A 153 -25.29 -1.80 -0.16
N TRP A 154 -25.45 -1.43 -1.43
CA TRP A 154 -26.78 -1.31 -2.01
C TRP A 154 -27.33 -2.73 -2.05
N SER A 155 -28.05 -3.13 -1.01
CA SER A 155 -28.90 -4.31 -1.05
C SER A 155 -29.82 -4.10 -2.25
N ARG A 156 -29.63 -4.94 -3.26
CA ARG A 156 -30.44 -4.93 -4.47
C ARG A 156 -31.77 -5.64 -4.21
N ASP A 157 -32.37 -5.30 -3.07
CA ASP A 157 -33.59 -5.84 -2.51
C ASP A 157 -34.51 -4.64 -2.26
N ASP A 158 -35.06 -4.06 -3.32
CA ASP A 158 -36.33 -3.33 -3.28
C ASP A 158 -36.75 -3.02 -4.73
N ASP A 159 -37.23 -4.05 -5.43
CA ASP A 159 -38.30 -3.85 -6.42
C ASP A 159 -39.57 -3.52 -5.62
N GLY A 160 -39.70 -2.26 -5.19
CA GLY A 160 -40.81 -1.80 -4.38
C GLY A 160 -40.91 -0.28 -4.41
N ASP A 161 -41.89 0.23 -5.15
CA ASP A 161 -42.42 1.59 -5.05
C ASP A 161 -42.43 2.08 -3.60
N ASP A 162 -41.61 3.07 -3.26
CA ASP A 162 -42.03 4.22 -2.44
C ASP A 162 -40.93 5.28 -2.33
N LEU A 163 -41.13 6.37 -3.08
CA LEU A 163 -40.38 7.62 -2.95
C LEU A 163 -40.71 8.31 -1.61
N ARG A 164 -40.07 7.91 -0.50
CA ARG A 164 -39.89 8.77 0.67
C ARG A 164 -38.52 8.57 1.31
N GLY A 165 -37.59 9.47 0.96
CA GLY A 165 -36.33 9.60 1.66
C GLY A 165 -36.55 10.06 3.10
N THR A 166 -36.21 9.19 4.05
CA THR A 166 -35.82 9.59 5.40
C THR A 166 -34.42 9.06 5.67
N ILE A 167 -33.45 9.97 5.61
CA ILE A 167 -32.11 9.78 6.17
C ILE A 167 -32.32 9.57 7.67
N ARG A 168 -32.17 8.35 8.16
CA ARG A 168 -32.07 8.06 9.59
C ARG A 168 -30.61 8.09 10.00
N ASP A 169 -30.20 9.20 10.60
CA ASP A 169 -29.08 9.24 11.54
C ASP A 169 -29.50 8.43 12.79
N GLU A 170 -28.95 7.23 12.94
CA GLU A 170 -28.98 6.50 14.22
C GLU A 170 -27.56 6.10 14.61
N CYS A 171 -26.78 7.10 15.03
CA CYS A 171 -25.67 6.91 15.95
C CYS A 171 -26.22 6.90 17.38
N ALA A 172 -26.51 5.71 17.91
CA ALA A 172 -26.77 5.52 19.34
C ALA A 172 -26.04 4.28 19.84
N THR A 173 -24.87 4.52 20.43
CA THR A 173 -24.13 3.56 21.27
C THR A 173 -24.92 3.28 22.54
N PRO A 174 -25.24 2.02 22.91
CA PRO A 174 -25.77 1.74 24.23
C PRO A 174 -24.63 1.60 25.24
N THR A 175 -24.53 2.57 26.15
CA THR A 175 -23.74 2.52 27.38
C THR A 175 -24.32 1.46 28.33
N PRO A 176 -23.53 0.47 28.81
CA PRO A 176 -23.96 -0.37 29.93
C PRO A 176 -23.65 0.33 31.27
N ALA A 177 -24.70 0.59 32.05
CA ALA A 177 -24.60 1.07 33.44
C ALA A 177 -23.98 0.01 34.38
N PRO A 178 -23.29 0.43 35.46
CA PRO A 178 -22.61 -0.48 36.36
C PRO A 178 -23.55 -1.08 37.41
N ALA A 179 -23.37 -2.36 37.74
CA ALA A 179 -24.01 -3.01 38.89
C ALA A 179 -22.98 -3.83 39.69
N PRO A 180 -23.19 -3.98 41.02
CA PRO A 180 -22.14 -4.00 42.02
C PRO A 180 -21.60 -5.38 42.40
N MET A 181 -20.49 -5.33 43.14
CA MET A 181 -19.73 -6.44 43.72
C MET A 181 -20.60 -7.37 44.57
N SER A 182 -20.37 -8.68 44.43
CA SER A 182 -20.67 -9.68 45.45
C SER A 182 -19.64 -10.79 45.38
N MET A 183 -18.95 -11.02 46.52
CA MET A 183 -18.04 -12.14 46.72
C MET A 183 -18.83 -13.40 47.06
N SER A 184 -18.37 -14.56 46.57
CA SER A 184 -18.54 -15.85 47.26
C SER A 184 -17.59 -16.89 46.68
N ILE A 185 -16.95 -17.61 47.61
CA ILE A 185 -15.92 -18.62 47.45
C ILE A 185 -16.57 -20.03 47.38
N SER A 186 -15.91 -20.94 46.65
CA SER A 186 -15.76 -22.40 46.90
C SER A 186 -16.60 -23.49 46.20
N ILE A 187 -15.82 -24.36 45.52
CA ILE A 187 -15.77 -25.85 45.51
C ILE A 187 -16.31 -26.61 44.25
N PRO A 188 -15.59 -27.67 43.79
CA PRO A 188 -15.76 -28.28 42.47
C PRO A 188 -16.63 -29.56 42.50
N GLY A 189 -17.36 -29.80 41.40
CA GLY A 189 -18.16 -31.01 41.17
C GLY A 189 -17.86 -31.62 39.79
N THR A 190 -17.62 -32.93 39.81
CA THR A 190 -17.19 -33.85 38.75
C THR A 190 -18.21 -34.02 37.59
N PRO A 191 -17.81 -34.59 36.43
CA PRO A 191 -18.53 -34.51 35.17
C PRO A 191 -19.57 -35.63 34.98
N THR A 192 -20.63 -35.34 34.23
CA THR A 192 -21.51 -36.35 33.62
C THR A 192 -21.65 -36.13 32.11
N PRO A 193 -21.74 -37.20 31.30
CA PRO A 193 -21.74 -37.11 29.84
C PRO A 193 -23.17 -36.99 29.30
N SER A 194 -23.52 -35.84 28.72
CA SER A 194 -24.80 -35.67 28.02
C SER A 194 -24.61 -35.69 26.51
N THR A 195 -24.92 -36.86 25.96
CA THR A 195 -25.67 -37.11 24.72
C THR A 195 -25.75 -36.01 23.64
N ARG A 196 -25.28 -36.42 22.46
CA ARG A 196 -25.57 -35.89 21.12
C ARG A 196 -26.88 -35.08 21.03
N ARG A 197 -26.75 -33.77 20.82
CA ARG A 197 -27.81 -32.93 20.27
C ARG A 197 -27.33 -32.39 18.93
N GLY A 198 -28.02 -32.79 17.86
CA GLY A 198 -27.72 -32.38 16.50
C GLY A 198 -27.66 -30.86 16.40
N LYS A 199 -26.52 -30.34 15.92
CA LYS A 199 -26.42 -28.98 15.44
C LYS A 199 -27.30 -28.87 14.19
N ARG A 200 -28.52 -28.36 14.35
CA ARG A 200 -29.20 -27.69 13.25
C ARG A 200 -28.25 -26.61 12.73
N PRO A 201 -28.09 -26.44 11.41
CA PRO A 201 -27.40 -25.27 10.89
C PRO A 201 -28.17 -24.06 11.42
N ARG A 202 -27.50 -23.31 12.30
CA ARG A 202 -27.97 -22.01 12.75
C ARG A 202 -27.92 -21.17 11.49
N ASP A 203 -29.08 -20.74 11.01
CA ASP A 203 -29.22 -19.70 10.00
C ASP A 203 -28.41 -18.50 10.50
N ALA A 204 -27.16 -18.44 10.08
CA ALA A 204 -26.34 -17.27 10.26
C ALA A 204 -27.01 -16.21 9.40
N PRO A 205 -27.38 -15.03 9.95
CA PRO A 205 -27.77 -13.93 9.09
C PRO A 205 -26.63 -13.78 8.09
N ALA A 206 -26.95 -13.78 6.81
CA ALA A 206 -25.98 -13.56 5.75
C ALA A 206 -25.18 -12.32 6.16
N ALA A 207 -23.96 -12.52 6.62
CA ALA A 207 -23.09 -11.42 6.96
C ALA A 207 -22.96 -10.66 5.66
N SER A 208 -23.61 -9.51 5.57
CA SER A 208 -23.42 -8.57 4.49
C SER A 208 -21.92 -8.37 4.42
N PHE A 209 -21.27 -8.97 3.43
CA PHE A 209 -19.85 -8.85 3.25
C PHE A 209 -19.63 -7.35 3.02
N GLU A 210 -19.17 -6.64 4.06
CA GLU A 210 -18.84 -5.23 3.97
C GLU A 210 -17.87 -5.11 2.81
N THR A 211 -18.37 -4.59 1.69
CA THR A 211 -17.57 -4.49 0.49
C THR A 211 -16.69 -3.28 0.70
N HIS A 212 -15.39 -3.50 0.77
CA HIS A 212 -14.43 -2.43 0.94
C HIS A 212 -13.88 -2.02 -0.41
N GLY A 213 -13.77 -0.71 -0.60
CA GLY A 213 -13.10 -0.09 -1.72
C GLY A 213 -11.78 0.53 -1.29
N TYR A 214 -10.87 0.70 -2.23
CA TYR A 214 -9.53 1.24 -1.99
C TYR A 214 -9.30 2.44 -2.90
N PHE A 215 -8.87 3.56 -2.32
CA PHE A 215 -8.46 4.73 -3.09
C PHE A 215 -6.96 4.92 -3.00
N PRO A 216 -6.26 5.16 -4.13
CA PRO A 216 -4.92 5.72 -4.07
C PRO A 216 -4.97 7.06 -3.34
N LEU A 217 -3.91 7.34 -2.58
CA LEU A 217 -3.64 8.67 -2.04
C LEU A 217 -2.65 9.39 -2.95
N PRO A 218 -3.10 10.01 -4.06
CA PRO A 218 -2.23 10.87 -4.84
C PRO A 218 -1.89 12.14 -4.05
N PRO A 219 -0.69 12.70 -4.27
CA PRO A 219 -0.26 14.00 -3.73
C PRO A 219 -1.31 15.12 -3.86
N SER A 220 -2.01 15.16 -4.99
CA SER A 220 -3.02 16.18 -5.29
C SER A 220 -4.25 16.14 -4.38
N LEU A 221 -4.58 14.98 -3.79
CA LEU A 221 -5.68 14.85 -2.84
C LEU A 221 -5.23 15.09 -1.39
N LEU A 222 -3.96 14.81 -1.08
CA LEU A 222 -3.38 15.08 0.24
C LEU A 222 -3.06 16.57 0.44
N LEU A 223 -2.59 17.26 -0.60
CA LEU A 223 -2.14 18.66 -0.47
C LEU A 223 -3.22 19.57 0.13
N PRO A 224 -4.49 19.56 -0.32
CA PRO A 224 -5.54 20.40 0.26
C PRO A 224 -5.76 20.22 1.76
N LEU A 225 -5.40 19.05 2.32
CA LEU A 225 -5.45 18.78 3.75
C LEU A 225 -4.22 19.31 4.48
N VAL A 226 -3.06 19.29 3.83
CA VAL A 226 -1.79 19.81 4.37
C VAL A 226 -1.78 21.35 4.39
N LEU A 227 -2.35 22.03 3.39
CA LEU A 227 -2.28 23.50 3.28
C LEU A 227 -2.85 24.23 4.52
N PRO A 228 -4.04 23.89 5.05
CA PRO A 228 -4.56 24.51 6.27
C PRO A 228 -3.65 24.31 7.49
N MET A 229 -2.96 23.16 7.57
CA MET A 229 -2.04 22.85 8.66
C MET A 229 -0.82 23.79 8.60
N LEU A 230 -0.21 23.90 7.41
CA LEU A 230 0.90 24.83 7.15
C LEU A 230 0.49 26.29 7.42
N ARG A 231 -0.74 26.67 7.06
CA ARG A 231 -1.27 28.01 7.36
C ARG A 231 -1.40 28.26 8.85
N SER A 232 -2.02 27.33 9.57
CA SER A 232 -2.20 27.44 11.02
C SER A 232 -0.87 27.51 11.76
N GLU A 233 0.12 26.74 11.30
CA GLU A 233 1.46 26.74 11.87
C GLU A 233 2.17 28.08 11.63
N ARG A 234 2.07 28.62 10.40
CA ARG A 234 2.60 29.94 10.06
C ARG A 234 1.96 31.04 10.90
N GLU A 235 0.65 30.97 11.14
CA GLU A 235 -0.07 31.93 11.98
C GLU A 235 0.31 31.81 13.46
N ALA A 236 0.40 30.58 13.99
CA ALA A 236 0.83 30.32 15.37
C ALA A 236 2.25 30.85 15.64
N ARG A 237 3.18 30.67 14.69
CA ARG A 237 4.56 31.15 14.83
C ARG A 237 4.70 32.66 14.80
N LYS A 238 3.75 33.40 14.21
CA LYS A 238 3.74 34.88 14.29
C LYS A 238 3.50 35.37 15.73
N LEU A 239 2.80 34.58 16.54
CA LEU A 239 2.49 34.92 17.93
C LEU A 239 3.61 34.53 18.90
N VAL A 240 4.48 33.60 18.50
CA VAL A 240 5.60 33.13 19.31
C VAL A 240 6.84 33.95 19.01
N PHE A 241 7.39 34.60 20.02
CA PHE A 241 8.69 35.25 19.91
C PHE A 241 9.79 34.19 19.98
N PHE A 242 10.54 34.00 18.90
CA PHE A 242 11.76 33.20 18.96
C PHE A 242 12.99 34.13 19.02
N PRO A 243 13.99 33.81 19.84
CA PRO A 243 15.24 34.56 19.86
C PRO A 243 15.94 34.50 18.50
N LYS A 244 16.60 35.61 18.11
CA LYS A 244 17.37 35.69 16.87
C LYS A 244 18.44 34.59 16.85
N GLY A 245 18.35 33.69 15.88
CA GLY A 245 19.29 32.57 15.70
C GLY A 245 18.70 31.20 16.02
N ASP A 246 17.47 31.11 16.54
CA ASP A 246 16.79 29.81 16.68
C ASP A 246 16.49 29.24 15.28
N PRO A 247 16.97 28.03 14.91
CA PRO A 247 16.66 27.39 13.65
C PRO A 247 15.14 27.20 13.43
N ARG A 248 14.33 27.15 14.50
CA ARG A 248 12.87 27.05 14.44
C ARG A 248 12.20 28.34 13.95
N TRP A 249 12.89 29.49 14.01
CA TRP A 249 12.36 30.78 13.53
C TRP A 249 12.11 30.80 12.02
N LYS A 250 12.93 30.09 11.25
CA LYS A 250 12.81 30.02 9.77
C LYS A 250 12.36 28.66 9.27
N SER A 251 12.32 27.65 10.13
CA SER A 251 11.92 26.32 9.68
C SER A 251 10.40 26.32 9.51
N GLY A 252 9.90 25.96 8.34
CA GLY A 252 8.47 25.66 8.20
C GLY A 252 8.03 24.46 9.05
N MET A 253 6.81 23.98 8.82
CA MET A 253 6.37 22.72 9.42
C MET A 253 7.16 21.56 8.80
N THR A 254 7.73 20.69 9.62
CA THR A 254 8.48 19.53 9.10
C THR A 254 7.53 18.45 8.58
N VAL A 255 8.02 17.60 7.69
CA VAL A 255 7.26 16.43 7.19
C VAL A 255 6.77 15.55 8.35
N GLU A 256 7.60 15.38 9.39
CA GLU A 256 7.27 14.58 10.56
C GLU A 256 6.15 15.20 11.38
N GLU A 257 6.17 16.53 11.56
CA GLU A 257 5.08 17.27 12.22
C GLU A 257 3.78 17.15 11.41
N ILE A 258 3.84 17.33 10.08
CA ILE A 258 2.68 17.21 9.19
C ILE A 258 2.09 15.80 9.30
N THR A 259 2.94 14.78 9.20
CA THR A 259 2.55 13.37 9.29
C THR A 259 1.92 13.06 10.65
N SER A 260 2.54 13.51 11.75
CA SER A 260 2.03 13.28 13.11
C SER A 260 0.67 13.93 13.31
N ARG A 261 0.50 15.17 12.84
CA ARG A 261 -0.75 15.91 12.98
C ARG A 261 -1.86 15.34 12.09
N LEU A 262 -1.52 14.84 10.89
CA LEU A 262 -2.46 14.08 10.05
C LEU A 262 -2.90 12.78 10.72
N ARG A 263 -1.98 12.02 11.32
CA ARG A 263 -2.32 10.78 12.04
C ARG A 263 -3.22 11.01 13.24
N SER A 264 -3.07 12.14 13.92
CA SER A 264 -3.96 12.56 15.01
C SER A 264 -5.30 13.15 14.54
N TRP A 265 -5.52 13.26 13.22
CA TRP A 265 -6.72 13.89 12.69
C TRP A 265 -7.89 12.90 12.65
N GLY A 266 -8.88 13.16 13.50
CA GLY A 266 -10.13 12.41 13.57
C GLY A 266 -10.03 11.12 14.38
N ASP A 267 -11.14 10.70 14.97
CA ASP A 267 -11.19 9.55 15.88
C ASP A 267 -11.31 8.20 15.14
N GLU A 268 -11.53 8.25 13.83
CA GLU A 268 -11.82 7.08 12.99
C GLU A 268 -10.56 6.34 12.52
N GLY A 269 -9.36 6.83 12.84
CA GLY A 269 -8.08 6.22 12.46
C GLY A 269 -7.79 6.22 10.95
N ARG A 270 -8.60 6.92 10.13
CA ARG A 270 -8.46 6.96 8.65
C ARG A 270 -7.06 7.35 8.19
N TRP A 271 -6.42 8.26 8.93
CA TRP A 271 -5.11 8.82 8.58
C TRP A 271 -3.95 8.20 9.35
N GLU A 272 -4.21 7.24 10.25
CA GLU A 272 -3.20 6.63 11.12
C GLU A 272 -2.05 6.01 10.32
N ARG A 273 -2.39 5.47 9.13
CA ARG A 273 -1.44 4.76 8.27
C ARG A 273 -0.75 5.65 7.25
N VAL A 274 -1.05 6.95 7.18
CA VAL A 274 -0.36 7.84 6.23
C VAL A 274 1.13 7.79 6.53
N SER A 275 1.90 7.50 5.50
CA SER A 275 3.34 7.36 5.59
C SER A 275 4.04 8.69 5.36
N ARG A 276 5.23 8.80 5.96
CA ARG A 276 6.11 9.95 5.79
C ARG A 276 6.41 10.23 4.31
N TRP A 277 6.73 9.19 3.55
CA TRP A 277 7.09 9.32 2.14
C TRP A 277 5.95 9.90 1.30
N LYS A 278 4.68 9.59 1.61
CA LYS A 278 3.52 10.19 0.95
C LYS A 278 3.39 11.68 1.23
N ILE A 279 3.72 12.11 2.44
CA ILE A 279 3.74 13.53 2.80
C ILE A 279 4.90 14.24 2.10
N GLU A 280 6.07 13.61 1.98
CA GLU A 280 7.20 14.14 1.21
C GLU A 280 6.81 14.34 -0.26
N GLU A 281 6.22 13.32 -0.89
CA GLU A 281 5.71 13.38 -2.26
C GLU A 281 4.65 14.48 -2.42
N THR A 282 3.78 14.65 -1.42
CA THR A 282 2.75 15.70 -1.38
C THR A 282 3.34 17.09 -1.32
N VAL A 283 4.34 17.29 -0.46
CA VAL A 283 5.05 18.55 -0.30
C VAL A 283 5.83 18.90 -1.56
N GLU A 284 6.56 17.95 -2.14
CA GLU A 284 7.32 18.13 -3.40
C GLU A 284 6.39 18.45 -4.58
N TRP A 285 5.23 17.80 -4.65
CA TRP A 285 4.21 18.13 -5.63
C TRP A 285 3.66 19.56 -5.42
N GLY A 286 3.39 19.94 -4.17
CA GLY A 286 2.96 21.28 -3.81
C GLY A 286 4.00 22.36 -4.12
N GLU A 287 5.29 22.05 -3.98
CA GLU A 287 6.41 22.91 -4.37
C GLU A 287 6.46 23.11 -5.89
N SER A 288 6.38 22.01 -6.63
CA SER A 288 6.36 22.03 -8.10
C SER A 288 5.17 22.83 -8.64
N ALA A 289 4.03 22.76 -7.95
CA ALA A 289 2.83 23.52 -8.29
C ALA A 289 2.82 24.97 -7.77
N GLY A 290 3.85 25.40 -7.02
CA GLY A 290 4.01 26.76 -6.52
C GLY A 290 3.15 27.13 -5.30
N TRP A 291 2.61 26.13 -4.59
CA TRP A 291 1.79 26.34 -3.38
C TRP A 291 2.63 26.33 -2.10
N VAL A 292 3.72 25.57 -2.11
CA VAL A 292 4.60 25.32 -0.95
C VAL A 292 6.03 25.72 -1.32
N VAL A 293 6.81 26.21 -0.36
CA VAL A 293 8.25 26.48 -0.50
C VAL A 293 8.98 25.87 0.69
N ARG A 294 10.14 25.26 0.45
CA ARG A 294 11.02 24.82 1.55
C ARG A 294 11.68 26.01 2.21
N SER A 295 11.53 26.11 3.52
CA SER A 295 12.23 27.07 4.36
C SER A 295 12.97 26.32 5.45
N GLY A 296 14.30 26.26 5.34
CA GLY A 296 15.15 25.47 6.24
C GLY A 296 14.86 23.97 6.15
N ALA A 297 14.56 23.36 7.30
CA ALA A 297 14.20 21.94 7.41
C ALA A 297 12.69 21.68 7.23
N GLY A 298 11.89 22.72 7.05
CA GLY A 298 10.44 22.64 6.99
C GLY A 298 9.86 23.19 5.69
N SER A 299 8.55 23.04 5.56
CA SER A 299 7.76 23.50 4.43
C SER A 299 6.84 24.63 4.86
N GLU A 300 6.73 25.67 4.04
CA GLU A 300 5.88 26.83 4.30
C GLU A 300 4.98 27.12 3.10
N LEU A 301 3.82 27.73 3.35
CA LEU A 301 2.97 28.22 2.27
C LEU A 301 3.63 29.41 1.57
N VAL A 302 3.65 29.37 0.25
CA VAL A 302 3.92 30.56 -0.56
C VAL A 302 2.87 31.60 -0.19
N ALA A 303 3.31 32.80 0.18
CA ALA A 303 2.39 33.92 0.32
C ALA A 303 1.80 34.17 -1.06
N MET A 304 0.57 33.69 -1.30
CA MET A 304 -0.18 34.13 -2.47
C MET A 304 -0.31 35.64 -2.34
N LEU A 305 0.34 36.34 -3.27
CA LEU A 305 0.18 37.77 -3.50
C LEU A 305 -1.26 38.07 -3.92
#